data_AF-A0A1B2JL03-F1
#
_entry.id   AF-A0A1B2JL03-F1
#
_cell.length_a   1.000
_cell.length_b   1.000
_cell.length_c   1.000
_cell.angle_alpha   90.00
_cell.angle_beta   90.00
_cell.angle_gamma   90.00
#
_symmetry.space_group_name_H-M   'P 1'
#
loop_
_entity.id
_entity.type
_entity.pdbx_description
1 polymer ?
#
loop_
_entity_poly.entity_id
_entity_poly.type
_entity_poly.pdbx_seq_one_letter_code
_entity_poly.pdbx_strand_id
1 'polypeptide(L)'
;MAEVQTRVQAIANMSSIIDTIPAEFIRSEKEQPALTTFTGPTPEIPTIDLSDPDQDNLVRVIADASREWGLFQIVNHGLPVEAIKNLQEAGKTFFELPAEE
;
A
#
# COMPACT_ATOMS: atom_id res chain seq x y z
N MET A 1 17.06 4.76 30.47
CA MET A 1 15.60 4.60 30.43
C MET A 1 15.28 4.19 29.01
N ALA A 2 14.83 2.96 28.78
CA ALA A 2 14.53 2.50 27.43
C ALA A 2 13.32 3.27 26.91
N GLU A 3 13.47 3.91 25.75
CA GLU A 3 12.34 4.46 25.00
C GLU A 3 11.35 3.32 24.76
N VAL A 4 10.17 3.40 25.38
CA VAL A 4 9.08 2.49 25.05
C VAL A 4 8.59 2.93 23.68
N GLN A 5 9.12 2.31 22.64
CA GLN A 5 8.67 2.54 21.27
C GLN A 5 7.20 2.13 21.19
N THR A 6 6.32 3.13 21.18
CA THR A 6 4.87 2.91 21.19
C THR A 6 4.44 2.50 19.78
N ARG A 7 3.62 1.44 19.65
CA ARG A 7 3.12 0.97 18.35
C ARG A 7 2.34 2.09 17.66
N VAL A 8 2.54 2.26 16.36
CA VAL A 8 1.83 3.28 15.55
C VAL A 8 0.30 3.12 15.62
N GLN A 9 -0.19 1.89 15.74
CA GLN A 9 -1.62 1.61 15.96
C GLN A 9 -2.15 2.21 17.27
N ALA A 10 -1.38 2.13 18.36
CA ALA A 10 -1.75 2.74 19.64
C ALA A 10 -1.70 4.28 19.54
N ILE A 11 -0.69 4.81 18.86
CA ILE A 11 -0.57 6.25 18.59
C ILE A 11 -1.78 6.74 17.78
N ALA A 12 -2.18 6.03 16.72
CA ALA A 12 -3.34 6.40 15.91
C ALA A 12 -4.65 6.46 16.72
N ASN A 13 -4.86 5.50 17.63
CA ASN A 13 -6.01 5.49 18.54
C ASN A 13 -5.99 6.68 19.50
N MET A 14 -4.81 7.05 20.02
CA MET A 14 -4.66 8.21 20.92
C MET A 14 -4.77 9.55 20.17
N SER A 15 -4.14 9.67 19.00
CA SER A 15 -4.14 10.86 18.14
C SER A 15 -5.53 11.28 17.69
N SER A 16 -6.45 10.33 17.55
CA SER A 16 -7.87 10.60 17.28
C SER A 16 -8.56 11.37 18.42
N ILE A 17 -7.96 11.43 19.60
CA ILE A 17 -8.49 12.11 20.79
C ILE A 17 -7.79 13.47 21.00
N ILE A 18 -6.50 13.56 20.68
CA ILE A 18 -5.66 14.75 20.93
C ILE A 18 -5.50 15.67 19.71
N ASP A 19 -6.15 15.34 18.57
CA ASP A 19 -6.11 16.08 17.30
C ASP A 19 -4.70 16.42 16.78
N THR A 20 -3.70 15.63 17.19
CA THR A 20 -2.30 15.82 16.77
C THR A 20 -1.53 14.51 16.82
N ILE A 21 -0.42 14.45 16.08
CA ILE A 21 0.51 13.31 16.05
C ILE A 21 1.82 13.68 16.76
N PRO A 22 2.56 12.70 17.30
CA PRO A 22 3.87 12.96 17.88
C PRO A 22 4.84 13.56 16.85
N ALA A 23 5.77 14.41 17.33
CA ALA A 23 6.63 15.22 16.49
C ALA A 23 7.54 14.40 15.56
N GLU A 24 7.91 13.19 15.97
CA GLU A 24 8.72 12.24 15.21
C GLU A 24 8.01 11.69 13.95
N PHE A 25 6.68 11.79 13.88
CA PHE A 25 5.90 11.41 12.69
C PHE A 25 5.57 12.62 11.79
N ILE A 26 5.90 13.84 12.21
CA ILE A 26 5.73 15.05 11.40
C ILE A 26 6.84 15.07 10.35
N ARG A 27 6.44 14.97 9.07
CA ARG A 27 7.36 15.06 7.94
C ARG A 27 7.94 16.47 7.80
N SER A 28 9.12 16.54 7.19
CA SER A 28 9.73 17.83 6.82
C SER A 28 8.78 18.64 5.94
N GLU A 29 8.87 19.97 5.98
CA GLU A 29 7.94 20.86 5.24
C GLU A 29 7.82 20.51 3.76
N LYS A 30 8.90 19.99 3.14
CA LYS A 30 8.95 19.61 1.72
C LYS A 30 8.25 18.28 1.40
N GLU A 31 7.94 17.47 2.41
CA GLU A 31 7.39 16.12 2.29
C GLU A 31 5.99 16.01 2.92
N GLN A 32 5.42 17.13 3.37
CA GLN A 32 4.09 17.12 3.96
C GLN A 32 3.03 16.82 2.89
N PRO A 33 2.01 15.99 3.19
CA PRO A 33 1.02 15.56 2.22
C PRO A 33 0.32 16.71 1.49
N ALA A 34 0.08 17.86 2.10
CA ALA A 34 -0.53 19.00 1.40
C ALA A 34 0.32 19.51 0.22
N LEU A 35 1.65 19.44 0.32
CA LEU A 35 2.57 19.90 -0.72
C LEU A 35 2.88 18.81 -1.75
N THR A 36 2.94 17.54 -1.32
CA THR A 36 3.29 16.40 -2.18
C THR A 36 2.09 15.67 -2.76
N THR A 37 0.87 15.95 -2.29
CA THR A 37 -0.35 15.33 -2.82
C THR A 37 -0.59 15.84 -4.23
N PHE A 38 -0.62 14.90 -5.17
CA PHE A 38 -0.98 15.18 -6.54
C PHE A 38 -2.48 15.50 -6.63
N THR A 39 -2.82 16.70 -7.11
CA THR A 39 -4.21 17.17 -7.27
C THR A 39 -4.71 17.14 -8.72
N GLY A 40 -3.97 16.46 -9.61
CA GLY A 40 -4.34 16.33 -11.02
C GLY A 40 -5.35 15.20 -11.27
N PRO A 41 -5.68 14.93 -12.55
CA PRO A 41 -6.52 13.79 -12.91
C PRO A 41 -5.86 12.48 -12.47
N THR A 42 -6.65 11.57 -11.90
CA THR A 42 -6.15 10.28 -11.40
C THR A 42 -5.24 9.63 -12.44
N PRO A 43 -3.96 9.33 -12.09
CA PRO A 43 -3.06 8.68 -13.03
C PRO A 43 -3.60 7.30 -13.37
N GLU A 44 -3.75 7.03 -14.67
CA GLU A 44 -4.16 5.71 -15.17
C GLU A 44 -2.97 4.76 -15.12
N ILE A 45 -2.82 4.08 -13.99
CA ILE A 45 -1.82 3.03 -13.82
C ILE A 45 -2.08 1.91 -14.83
N PRO A 46 -1.08 1.48 -15.62
CA PRO A 46 -1.26 0.39 -16.58
C PRO A 46 -1.83 -0.86 -15.90
N THR A 47 -2.84 -1.47 -16.50
CA THR A 47 -3.43 -2.73 -16.04
C THR A 47 -3.20 -3.80 -17.10
N ILE A 48 -2.57 -4.91 -16.71
CA ILE A 48 -2.16 -5.98 -17.60
C ILE A 48 -3.00 -7.23 -17.32
N ASP A 49 -3.65 -7.74 -18.36
CA ASP A 49 -4.42 -8.98 -18.29
C ASP A 49 -3.50 -10.18 -18.56
N LEU A 50 -3.25 -11.01 -17.55
CA LEU A 50 -2.37 -12.18 -17.67
C LEU A 50 -3.05 -13.37 -18.37
N SER A 51 -4.34 -13.26 -18.73
CA SER A 51 -5.03 -14.27 -19.53
C SER A 51 -4.85 -14.11 -21.04
N ASP A 52 -4.11 -13.09 -21.49
CA ASP A 52 -3.76 -12.90 -22.90
C ASP A 52 -3.01 -14.14 -23.43
N PRO A 53 -3.55 -14.83 -24.46
CA PRO A 53 -2.89 -15.99 -25.03
C PRO A 53 -1.59 -15.64 -25.79
N ASP A 54 -1.40 -14.39 -26.22
CA ASP A 54 -0.19 -13.94 -26.89
C ASP A 54 0.91 -13.61 -25.87
N GLN A 55 1.79 -14.59 -25.64
CA GLN A 55 2.90 -14.47 -24.70
C GLN A 55 3.92 -13.39 -25.10
N ASP A 56 4.16 -13.20 -26.40
CA ASP A 56 5.12 -12.19 -26.88
C ASP A 56 4.56 -10.78 -26.64
N ASN A 57 3.26 -10.59 -26.86
CA ASN A 57 2.58 -9.36 -26.49
C ASN A 57 2.65 -9.12 -24.98
N LEU A 58 2.38 -10.14 -24.16
CA LEU A 58 2.39 -10.05 -22.70
C LEU A 58 3.77 -9.62 -22.16
N VAL A 59 4.85 -10.24 -22.67
CA VAL A 59 6.23 -9.87 -22.31
C VAL A 59 6.53 -8.42 -22.69
N ARG A 60 6.11 -7.99 -23.89
CA ARG A 60 6.30 -6.61 -24.36
C ARG A 60 5.59 -5.61 -23.46
N VAL A 61 4.29 -5.80 -23.17
CA VAL A 61 3.53 -4.83 -22.36
C VAL A 61 4.04 -4.76 -20.93
N ILE A 62 4.49 -5.87 -20.35
CA ILE A 62 5.14 -5.88 -19.03
C ILE A 62 6.45 -5.10 -19.07
N ALA A 63 7.29 -5.31 -20.08
CA ALA A 63 8.56 -4.60 -20.22
C ALA A 63 8.37 -3.09 -20.43
N ASP A 64 7.40 -2.70 -21.27
CA ASP A 64 7.08 -1.30 -21.52
C ASP A 64 6.52 -0.62 -20.27
N ALA A 65 5.55 -1.23 -19.57
CA ALA A 65 5.02 -0.69 -18.31
C ALA A 65 6.12 -0.59 -17.23
N SER A 66 7.01 -1.58 -17.13
CA SER A 66 8.14 -1.54 -16.20
C SER A 66 9.12 -0.41 -16.51
N ARG A 67 9.38 -0.14 -17.79
CA ARG A 67 10.31 0.91 -18.22
C ARG A 67 9.71 2.31 -18.09
N GLU A 68 8.46 2.47 -18.47
CA GLU A 68 7.81 3.79 -18.62
C GLU A 68 7.16 4.25 -17.31
N TRP A 69 6.55 3.32 -16.57
CA TRP A 69 5.87 3.62 -15.32
C TRP A 69 6.63 3.14 -14.08
N GLY A 70 7.36 2.04 -14.18
CA GLY A 70 7.98 1.39 -13.01
C GLY A 70 6.98 0.69 -12.08
N LEU A 71 5.68 0.73 -12.41
CA LEU A 71 4.59 0.11 -11.68
C LEU A 71 3.42 -0.22 -12.63
N PHE A 72 2.68 -1.28 -12.34
CA PHE A 72 1.48 -1.69 -13.08
C PHE A 72 0.60 -2.60 -12.20
N GLN A 73 -0.67 -2.72 -12.57
CA GLN A 73 -1.62 -3.66 -11.98
C GLN A 73 -1.74 -4.90 -12.86
N ILE A 74 -2.01 -6.06 -12.26
CA ILE A 74 -2.29 -7.30 -13.00
C ILE A 74 -3.69 -7.80 -12.68
N VAL A 75 -4.39 -8.33 -13.69
CA VAL A 75 -5.69 -9.00 -13.56
C VAL A 75 -5.64 -10.38 -14.21
N ASN A 76 -6.60 -11.23 -13.89
CA ASN A 76 -6.69 -12.61 -14.38
C ASN A 76 -5.38 -13.41 -14.17
N HIS A 77 -4.68 -13.15 -13.07
CA HIS A 77 -3.38 -13.75 -12.71
C HIS A 77 -3.48 -15.23 -12.26
N GLY A 78 -4.65 -15.86 -12.35
CA GLY A 78 -4.86 -17.27 -12.02
C GLY A 78 -4.82 -17.63 -10.53
N LEU A 79 -4.67 -16.65 -9.63
CA LEU A 79 -4.75 -16.91 -8.18
C LEU A 79 -6.22 -16.93 -7.76
N PRO A 80 -6.66 -17.94 -6.97
CA PRO A 80 -8.01 -17.98 -6.44
C PRO A 80 -8.31 -16.75 -5.59
N VAL A 81 -9.49 -16.16 -5.76
CA VAL A 81 -9.93 -14.99 -5.00
C VAL A 81 -9.99 -15.31 -3.50
N GLU A 82 -10.37 -16.55 -3.16
CA GLU A 82 -10.41 -17.03 -1.78
C GLU A 82 -9.02 -17.02 -1.13
N ALA A 83 -7.95 -17.30 -1.88
CA ALA A 83 -6.60 -17.28 -1.34
C ALA A 83 -6.17 -15.85 -0.94
N ILE A 84 -6.49 -14.86 -1.78
CA ILE A 84 -6.22 -13.44 -1.49
C ILE A 84 -7.06 -12.97 -0.29
N LYS A 85 -8.35 -13.35 -0.26
CA LYS A 85 -9.25 -13.00 0.84
C LYS A 85 -8.77 -13.58 2.18
N ASN A 86 -8.43 -14.86 2.20
CA ASN A 86 -7.93 -15.52 3.41
C ASN A 86 -6.62 -14.89 3.90
N LEU A 87 -5.72 -14.50 2.98
CA LEU A 87 -4.49 -13.79 3.34
C LEU A 87 -4.78 -12.44 4.00
N GLN A 88 -5.71 -11.66 3.43
CA GLN A 88 -6.13 -10.37 4.00
C GLN A 88 -6.78 -10.55 5.38
N GLU A 89 -7.65 -11.56 5.54
CA GLU A 89 -8.29 -11.88 6.82
C GLU A 89 -7.29 -12.34 7.88
N ALA A 90 -6.33 -13.18 7.51
CA ALA A 90 -5.27 -13.61 8.43
C ALA A 90 -4.41 -12.43 8.90
N GLY A 91 -3.98 -11.57 7.97
CA GLY A 91 -3.22 -10.37 8.31
C GLY A 91 -4.01 -9.41 9.21
N LYS A 92 -5.28 -9.17 8.89
CA LYS A 92 -6.16 -8.33 9.71
C LYS A 92 -6.30 -8.91 11.13
N THR A 93 -6.63 -10.20 11.23
CA THR A 93 -6.83 -10.87 12.53
C THR A 93 -5.57 -10.80 13.36
N PHE A 94 -4.40 -10.99 12.75
CA PHE A 94 -3.11 -10.86 13.44
C PHE A 94 -2.88 -9.47 14.02
N PHE A 95 -3.13 -8.40 13.26
CA PHE A 95 -2.96 -7.01 13.75
C PHE A 95 -4.06 -6.56 14.72
N GLU A 96 -5.14 -7.34 14.88
CA GLU A 96 -6.19 -7.12 15.89
C GLU A 96 -5.88 -7.79 17.25
N LEU A 97 -4.88 -8.67 17.31
CA LEU A 97 -4.44 -9.29 18.57
C LEU A 97 -3.82 -8.25 19.54
N PRO A 98 -3.80 -8.54 20.85
CA PRO A 98 -3.08 -7.74 21.84
C PRO A 98 -1.60 -7.56 21.49
N ALA A 99 -0.97 -6.51 22.01
CA ALA A 99 0.42 -6.22 21.69
C ALA A 99 1.42 -7.23 22.29
N GLU A 100 0.96 -8.00 23.28
CA GLU A 100 1.73 -9.00 24.01
C GLU A 100 1.79 -10.37 23.31
N GLU A 101 0.97 -10.58 22.27
CA GLU A 101 1.05 -11.75 21.39
C GLU A 101 2.05 -11.53 20.25
#